data_AF-A0A558R5T5-F1
#
_entry.id   AF-A0A558R5T5-F1
#
_cell.length_a   1.000
_cell.length_b   1.000
_cell.length_c   1.000
_cell.angle_alpha   90.00
_cell.angle_beta   90.00
_cell.angle_gamma   90.00
#
_symmetry.space_group_name_H-M   'P 1'
#
loop_
_entity.id
_entity.type
_entity.pdbx_description
1 polymer ?
#
loop_
_entity_poly.entity_id
_entity_poly.type
_entity_poly.pdbx_seq_one_letter_code
_entity_poly.pdbx_strand_id
1 'polypeptide(L)'
;MNYAERHDPAKPWGHWLHPVTRDNRFHHLEDRQGRVWTSVRHAFFVARLNVCACEERLIHESLDRMAVVLRQITVPQTERAPLATIFDGNGLWFAHSLYWLSSLHLIDHGATPFELITLTDEGTAVLTMLKETMPDPETGKRQQWIPDPDRHLVPRFERRRHQKRLPAPSAQDEQ
;
A
#
# COMPACT_ATOMS: atom_id res chain seq x y z
N MET A 1 -18.81 5.43 12.94
CA MET A 1 -19.21 5.38 11.52
C MET A 1 -18.17 4.56 10.80
N ASN A 2 -18.58 3.44 10.20
CA ASN A 2 -17.71 2.45 9.59
C ASN A 2 -17.14 2.99 8.25
N TYR A 3 -15.98 2.50 7.83
CA TYR A 3 -15.37 2.89 6.55
C TYR A 3 -16.23 2.47 5.35
N ALA A 4 -16.75 1.24 5.37
CA ALA A 4 -17.60 0.69 4.30
C ALA A 4 -18.91 1.48 4.07
N GLU A 5 -19.36 2.25 5.06
CA GLU A 5 -20.55 3.13 4.91
C GLU A 5 -20.24 4.37 4.07
N ARG A 6 -18.96 4.76 3.95
CA ARG A 6 -18.53 6.01 3.29
C ARG A 6 -17.77 5.75 2.00
N HIS A 7 -17.10 4.60 1.92
CA HIS A 7 -16.10 4.29 0.90
C HIS A 7 -16.14 2.79 0.57
N ASP A 8 -15.90 2.47 -0.70
CA ASP A 8 -15.81 1.08 -1.17
C ASP A 8 -14.51 0.42 -0.64
N PRO A 9 -14.58 -0.62 0.22
CA PRO A 9 -13.40 -1.32 0.74
C PRO A 9 -12.60 -2.06 -0.32
N ALA A 10 -13.21 -2.36 -1.47
CA ALA A 10 -12.53 -3.01 -2.60
C ALA A 10 -11.61 -2.04 -3.35
N LYS A 11 -11.79 -0.72 -3.17
CA LYS A 11 -10.95 0.29 -3.80
C LYS A 11 -9.80 0.71 -2.89
N PRO A 12 -8.64 1.12 -3.45
CA PRO A 12 -7.57 1.70 -2.67
C PRO A 12 -8.06 2.88 -1.82
N TRP A 13 -7.51 3.02 -0.61
CA TRP A 13 -7.74 4.21 0.21
C TRP A 13 -7.39 5.47 -0.59
N GLY A 14 -8.26 6.48 -0.57
CA GLY A 14 -8.07 7.72 -1.32
C GLY A 14 -8.66 7.71 -2.74
N HIS A 15 -9.43 6.69 -3.14
CA HIS A 15 -10.12 6.64 -4.46
C HIS A 15 -11.08 7.81 -4.71
N TRP A 16 -11.47 8.51 -3.65
CA TRP A 16 -12.29 9.71 -3.71
C TRP A 16 -11.47 11.01 -3.84
N LEU A 17 -10.14 10.93 -3.85
CA LEU A 17 -9.32 12.09 -4.18
C LEU A 17 -9.39 12.35 -5.68
N HIS A 18 -9.23 13.60 -6.08
CA HIS A 18 -9.32 13.97 -7.50
C HIS A 18 -8.09 14.77 -7.90
N PRO A 19 -7.52 14.52 -9.10
CA PRO A 19 -6.39 15.30 -9.58
C PRO A 19 -6.83 16.75 -9.83
N VAL A 20 -6.04 17.70 -9.35
CA VAL A 20 -6.21 19.12 -9.61
C VAL A 20 -4.90 19.72 -10.13
N THR A 21 -5.03 20.71 -11.03
CA THR A 21 -3.89 21.48 -11.52
C THR A 21 -3.79 22.78 -10.73
N ARG A 22 -2.63 23.03 -10.13
CA ARG A 22 -2.25 24.35 -9.62
C ARG A 22 -0.96 24.79 -10.32
N ASP A 23 -0.82 26.10 -10.52
CA ASP A 23 0.42 26.75 -10.98
C ASP A 23 1.03 26.17 -12.26
N ASN A 24 0.19 25.70 -13.20
CA ASN A 24 0.58 25.14 -14.50
C ASN A 24 1.57 23.96 -14.47
N ARG A 25 1.97 23.45 -13.30
CA ARG A 25 2.83 22.28 -13.11
C ARG A 25 2.58 21.64 -11.73
N PHE A 26 2.64 20.31 -11.71
CA PHE A 26 2.33 19.37 -10.61
C PHE A 26 0.85 19.02 -10.44
N HIS A 27 0.58 17.72 -10.62
CA HIS A 27 -0.69 17.09 -10.27
C HIS A 27 -0.77 16.99 -8.76
N HIS A 28 -1.60 17.83 -8.15
CA HIS A 28 -1.99 17.67 -6.75
C HIS A 28 -3.28 16.84 -6.68
N LEU A 29 -3.58 16.34 -5.48
CA LEU A 29 -4.84 15.68 -5.19
C LEU A 29 -5.69 16.56 -4.29
N GLU A 30 -6.95 16.74 -4.60
CA GLU A 30 -7.90 17.45 -3.76
C GLU A 30 -8.89 16.47 -3.12
N ASP A 31 -9.26 16.72 -1.86
CA ASP A 31 -10.34 15.97 -1.19
C ASP A 31 -11.68 16.71 -1.21
N ARG A 32 -12.73 16.06 -0.69
CA ARG A 32 -14.09 16.63 -0.66
C ARG A 32 -14.22 17.91 0.18
N GLN A 33 -13.22 18.22 1.02
CA GLN A 33 -13.16 19.44 1.83
C GLN A 33 -12.34 20.54 1.15
N GLY A 34 -11.87 20.33 -0.09
CA GLY A 34 -11.03 21.27 -0.82
C GLY A 34 -9.59 21.32 -0.33
N ARG A 35 -9.16 20.36 0.51
CA ARG A 35 -7.75 20.29 0.95
C ARG A 35 -6.92 19.65 -0.14
N VAL A 36 -5.74 20.23 -0.35
CA VAL A 36 -4.82 19.85 -1.43
C VAL A 36 -3.65 19.06 -0.85
N TRP A 37 -3.30 17.96 -1.51
CA TRP A 37 -2.31 16.99 -1.10
C TRP A 37 -1.30 16.74 -2.22
N THR A 38 -0.04 16.50 -1.86
CA THR A 38 1.02 16.15 -2.83
C THR A 38 0.87 14.73 -3.37
N SER A 39 0.30 13.83 -2.58
CA SER A 39 0.01 12.44 -2.95
C SER A 39 -1.05 11.82 -2.04
N VAL A 40 -1.58 10.66 -2.44
CA VAL A 40 -2.51 9.88 -1.61
C VAL A 40 -1.86 9.43 -0.30
N ARG A 41 -0.56 9.13 -0.32
CA ARG A 41 0.23 8.78 0.86
C ARG A 41 0.35 9.95 1.82
N HIS A 42 0.59 11.15 1.29
CA HIS A 42 0.62 12.38 2.08
C HIS A 42 -0.74 12.67 2.71
N ALA A 43 -1.83 12.56 1.94
CA ALA A 43 -3.19 12.71 2.45
C ALA A 43 -3.48 11.71 3.58
N PHE A 44 -3.12 10.44 3.40
CA PHE A 44 -3.29 9.41 4.42
C PHE A 44 -2.48 9.73 5.69
N PHE A 45 -1.20 10.05 5.55
CA PHE A 45 -0.31 10.29 6.68
C PHE A 45 -0.71 11.52 7.50
N VAL A 46 -1.07 12.62 6.83
CA VAL A 46 -1.44 13.86 7.52
C VAL A 46 -2.89 13.83 7.98
N ALA A 47 -3.83 13.57 7.07
CA ALA A 47 -5.24 13.72 7.38
C ALA A 47 -5.83 12.54 8.16
N ARG A 48 -5.39 11.31 7.85
CA ARG A 48 -5.98 10.10 8.43
C ARG A 48 -5.19 9.56 9.63
N LEU A 49 -3.87 9.63 9.59
CA LEU A 49 -3.03 9.23 10.73
C LEU A 49 -2.78 10.37 11.72
N ASN A 50 -3.10 11.61 11.35
CA ASN A 50 -2.90 12.81 12.17
C ASN A 50 -1.43 12.98 12.59
N VAL A 51 -0.49 12.79 11.66
CA VAL A 51 0.96 12.90 11.91
C VAL A 51 1.54 14.12 11.17
N CYS A 52 2.53 14.80 11.76
CA CYS A 52 3.26 15.86 11.05
C CYS A 52 3.98 15.30 9.82
N ALA A 53 3.75 15.91 8.66
CA ALA A 53 4.53 15.68 7.44
C ALA A 53 5.78 16.58 7.40
N CYS A 54 6.63 16.45 8.42
CA CYS A 54 7.83 17.29 8.56
C CYS A 54 8.96 16.88 7.59
N GLU A 55 9.07 15.59 7.22
CA GLU A 55 10.06 15.05 6.26
C GLU A 55 9.43 13.97 5.36
N GLU A 56 9.35 14.20 4.05
CA GLU A 56 8.66 13.31 3.11
C GLU A 56 9.26 11.89 3.06
N ARG A 57 10.58 11.77 3.18
CA ARG A 57 11.27 10.47 3.24
C ARG A 57 10.75 9.62 4.41
N LEU A 58 10.58 10.22 5.59
CA LEU A 58 10.10 9.51 6.78
C LEU A 58 8.64 9.09 6.66
N ILE A 59 7.80 9.88 5.97
CA ILE A 59 6.43 9.48 5.64
C ILE A 59 6.45 8.18 4.83
N HIS A 60 7.26 8.17 3.77
CA HIS A 60 7.37 7.02 2.88
C HIS A 60 7.88 5.77 3.59
N GLU A 61 8.98 5.88 4.35
CA GLU A 61 9.54 4.77 5.11
C GLU A 61 8.56 4.22 6.16
N SER A 62 7.86 5.10 6.88
CA SER A 62 6.88 4.71 7.88
C SER A 62 5.71 3.95 7.25
N LEU A 63 5.21 4.44 6.12
CA LEU A 63 4.12 3.82 5.39
C LEU A 63 4.52 2.51 4.70
N ASP A 64 5.77 2.37 4.25
CA ASP A 64 6.27 1.09 3.73
C ASP A 64 6.37 0.04 4.83
N ARG A 65 6.87 0.42 6.02
CA ARG A 65 6.88 -0.47 7.19
C ARG A 65 5.46 -0.89 7.57
N MET A 66 4.51 0.05 7.56
CA MET A 66 3.10 -0.26 7.78
C MET A 66 2.56 -1.28 6.75
N ALA A 67 2.91 -1.12 5.46
CA ALA A 67 2.51 -2.04 4.41
C ALA A 67 3.02 -3.47 4.66
N VAL A 68 4.26 -3.60 5.17
CA VAL A 68 4.84 -4.91 5.52
C VAL A 68 4.05 -5.56 6.65
N VAL A 69 3.74 -4.83 7.74
CA VAL A 69 2.97 -5.39 8.86
C VAL A 69 1.56 -5.79 8.44
N LEU A 70 0.84 -4.92 7.72
CA LEU A 70 -0.50 -5.21 7.22
C LEU A 70 -0.51 -6.43 6.29
N ARG A 71 0.48 -6.56 5.39
CA ARG A 71 0.62 -7.73 4.52
C ARG A 71 0.80 -9.03 5.32
N GLN A 72 1.52 -8.98 6.42
CA GLN A 72 1.77 -10.16 7.24
C GLN A 72 0.54 -10.62 8.02
N ILE A 73 -0.35 -9.67 8.36
CA ILE A 73 -1.65 -10.01 8.95
C ILE A 73 -2.53 -10.79 7.97
N THR A 74 -2.39 -10.58 6.65
CA THR A 74 -3.14 -11.35 5.65
C THR A 74 -2.67 -12.80 5.48
N VAL A 75 -1.50 -13.15 6.01
CA VAL A 75 -0.98 -14.53 5.95
C VAL A 75 -1.63 -15.35 7.07
N PRO A 76 -2.06 -16.60 6.83
CA PRO A 76 -2.57 -17.49 7.88
C PRO A 76 -1.57 -17.61 9.03
N GLN A 77 -2.03 -17.63 10.28
CA GLN A 77 -1.16 -17.64 11.45
C GLN A 77 -0.14 -18.79 11.44
N THR A 78 -0.50 -19.95 10.89
CA THR A 78 0.36 -21.14 10.72
C THR A 78 1.50 -20.94 9.72
N GLU A 79 1.37 -19.98 8.80
CA GLU A 79 2.31 -19.71 7.70
C GLU A 79 3.06 -18.39 7.89
N ARG A 80 2.72 -17.62 8.92
CA ARG A 80 3.43 -16.38 9.24
C ARG A 80 4.87 -16.72 9.60
N ALA A 81 5.83 -16.18 8.83
CA ALA A 81 7.21 -16.12 9.29
C ALA A 81 7.24 -15.52 10.71
N PRO A 82 8.16 -15.93 11.59
CA PRO A 82 8.21 -15.37 12.94
C PRO A 82 8.29 -13.85 12.81
N LEU A 83 7.21 -13.13 13.14
CA LEU A 83 7.06 -11.73 12.72
C LEU A 83 8.14 -10.82 13.33
N ALA A 84 8.81 -11.28 14.39
CA ALA A 84 10.03 -10.71 14.92
C ALA A 84 11.13 -10.56 13.86
N THR A 85 11.27 -11.46 12.88
CA THR A 85 12.30 -11.40 11.84
C THR A 85 12.10 -10.24 10.85
N ILE A 86 10.92 -9.62 10.81
CA ILE A 86 10.63 -8.47 9.94
C ILE A 86 11.28 -7.19 10.49
N PHE A 87 11.50 -7.13 11.81
CA PHE A 87 12.12 -6.00 12.50
C PHE A 87 13.45 -6.41 13.13
N ASP A 88 14.30 -7.13 12.38
CA ASP A 88 15.62 -7.58 12.83
C ASP A 88 15.60 -8.36 14.16
N GLY A 89 14.53 -9.13 14.40
CA GLY A 89 14.32 -9.88 15.64
C GLY A 89 13.66 -9.09 16.77
N ASN A 90 13.33 -7.81 16.57
CA ASN A 90 12.79 -6.97 17.63
C ASN A 90 11.26 -7.12 17.78
N GLY A 91 10.86 -8.05 18.65
CA GLY A 91 9.46 -8.31 18.97
C GLY A 91 8.71 -7.09 19.58
N LEU A 92 9.42 -6.15 20.21
CA LEU A 92 8.79 -4.95 20.78
C LEU A 92 8.27 -4.01 19.68
N TRP A 93 9.04 -3.84 18.60
CA TRP A 93 8.59 -3.05 17.45
C TRP A 93 7.36 -3.64 16.78
N PHE A 94 7.28 -4.97 16.71
CA PHE A 94 6.10 -5.65 16.20
C PHE A 94 4.89 -5.42 17.11
N ALA A 95 5.03 -5.66 18.41
CA ALA A 95 3.97 -5.41 19.39
C ALA A 95 3.48 -3.95 19.33
N HIS A 96 4.41 -2.99 19.31
CA HIS A 96 4.09 -1.57 19.15
C HIS A 96 3.31 -1.30 17.87
N SER A 97 3.72 -1.91 16.75
CA SER A 97 3.01 -1.76 15.46
C SER A 97 1.58 -2.28 15.53
N LEU A 98 1.34 -3.41 16.19
CA LEU A 98 -0.01 -3.94 16.36
C LEU A 98 -0.89 -3.03 17.24
N TYR A 99 -0.36 -2.55 18.36
CA TYR A 99 -1.07 -1.58 19.21
C TYR A 99 -1.40 -0.29 18.44
N TRP A 100 -0.46 0.20 17.64
CA TRP A 100 -0.67 1.39 16.83
C TRP A 100 -1.71 1.17 15.72
N LEU A 101 -1.65 0.03 15.02
CA LEU A 101 -2.65 -0.30 13.99
C LEU A 101 -4.05 -0.52 14.58
N SER A 102 -4.12 -1.12 15.77
CA SER A 102 -5.37 -1.29 16.53
C SER A 102 -5.94 0.07 16.94
N SER A 103 -5.12 0.97 17.49
CA SER A 103 -5.59 2.32 17.85
C SER A 103 -6.05 3.15 16.65
N LEU A 104 -5.48 2.87 15.47
CA LEU A 104 -5.89 3.44 14.20
C LEU A 104 -7.13 2.75 13.58
N HIS A 105 -7.65 1.67 14.18
CA HIS A 105 -8.78 0.87 13.68
C HIS A 105 -8.53 0.28 12.27
N LEU A 106 -7.27 -0.04 11.97
CA LEU A 106 -6.89 -0.70 10.71
C LEU A 106 -6.88 -2.23 10.84
N ILE A 107 -6.96 -2.74 12.07
CA ILE A 107 -7.00 -4.16 12.37
C ILE A 107 -8.07 -4.41 13.43
N ASP A 108 -8.70 -5.58 13.36
CA ASP A 108 -9.52 -6.15 14.41
C ASP A 108 -8.77 -7.30 15.07
N HIS A 109 -9.06 -7.55 16.34
CA HIS A 109 -8.44 -8.61 17.12
C HIS A 109 -9.37 -9.12 18.22
N GLY A 110 -9.00 -10.25 18.81
CA GLY A 110 -9.68 -10.82 19.99
C GLY A 110 -9.40 -10.02 21.26
N ALA A 111 -9.13 -10.70 22.37
CA ALA A 111 -8.86 -10.02 23.65
C ALA A 111 -7.60 -9.15 23.59
N THR A 112 -6.62 -9.53 22.75
CA THR A 112 -5.38 -8.78 22.55
C THR A 112 -5.06 -8.64 21.06
N PRO A 113 -4.26 -7.64 20.66
CA PRO A 113 -3.74 -7.50 19.30
C PRO A 113 -2.83 -8.65 18.83
N PHE A 114 -2.65 -9.71 19.62
CA PHE A 114 -1.90 -10.91 19.26
C PHE A 114 -2.80 -12.11 18.95
N GLU A 115 -4.11 -11.97 19.16
CA GLU A 115 -5.11 -13.03 19.01
C GLU A 115 -6.09 -12.69 17.89
N LEU A 116 -6.35 -13.65 17.00
CA LEU A 116 -7.37 -13.54 15.94
C LEU A 116 -7.28 -12.25 15.12
N ILE A 117 -6.06 -11.78 14.85
CA ILE A 117 -5.83 -10.50 14.16
C ILE A 117 -6.27 -10.59 12.71
N THR A 118 -7.13 -9.67 12.30
CA THR A 118 -7.61 -9.50 10.92
C THR A 118 -7.54 -8.04 10.49
N LEU A 119 -7.57 -7.78 9.19
CA LEU A 119 -7.67 -6.40 8.69
C LEU A 119 -9.13 -5.94 8.75
N THR A 120 -9.35 -4.68 9.11
CA THR A 120 -10.65 -4.02 8.90
C THR A 120 -10.85 -3.72 7.40
N ASP A 121 -12.06 -3.29 7.03
CA ASP A 121 -12.33 -2.77 5.69
C ASP A 121 -11.38 -1.63 5.30
N GLU A 122 -11.15 -0.69 6.22
CA GLU A 122 -10.19 0.39 6.00
C GLU A 122 -8.75 -0.14 5.93
N GLY A 123 -8.38 -1.08 6.80
CA GLY A 123 -7.06 -1.72 6.76
C GLY A 123 -6.78 -2.39 5.41
N THR A 124 -7.78 -3.02 4.83
CA THR A 124 -7.72 -3.64 3.49
C THR A 124 -7.52 -2.59 2.41
N ALA A 125 -8.33 -1.52 2.41
CA ALA A 125 -8.20 -0.42 1.45
C ALA A 125 -6.84 0.29 1.55
N VAL A 126 -6.33 0.48 2.77
CA VAL A 126 -5.00 1.06 3.05
C VAL A 126 -3.90 0.15 2.52
N LEU A 127 -3.95 -1.15 2.80
CA LEU A 127 -2.97 -2.10 2.28
C LEU A 127 -2.94 -2.09 0.75
N THR A 128 -4.10 -2.01 0.09
CA THR A 128 -4.19 -1.90 -1.37
C THR A 128 -3.55 -0.62 -1.89
N MET A 129 -3.87 0.54 -1.30
CA MET A 129 -3.22 1.82 -1.66
C MET A 129 -1.70 1.78 -1.46
N LEU A 130 -1.23 1.21 -0.35
CA LEU A 130 0.19 1.12 -0.08
C LEU A 130 0.90 0.23 -1.09
N LYS A 131 0.31 -0.92 -1.46
CA LYS A 131 0.85 -1.81 -2.50
C LYS A 131 0.97 -1.11 -3.86
N GLU A 132 -0.01 -0.30 -4.25
CA GLU A 132 0.00 0.42 -5.53
C GLU A 132 0.97 1.60 -5.55
N THR A 133 1.31 2.15 -4.39
CA THR A 133 2.20 3.31 -4.24
C THR A 133 3.60 2.95 -3.71
N MET A 134 3.90 1.65 -3.59
CA MET A 134 5.26 1.19 -3.26
C MET A 134 6.24 1.56 -4.39
N PRO A 135 7.54 1.72 -4.07
CA PRO A 135 8.56 1.88 -5.08
C PRO A 135 8.54 0.67 -6.01
N ASP A 136 8.66 0.92 -7.31
CA ASP A 136 8.85 -0.15 -8.25
C ASP A 136 10.18 -0.88 -7.95
N PRO A 137 10.20 -2.22 -7.78
CA PRO A 137 11.40 -2.94 -7.37
C PRO A 137 12.57 -2.81 -8.36
N GLU A 138 12.28 -2.58 -9.64
CA GLU A 138 13.30 -2.51 -10.69
C GLU A 138 13.86 -1.09 -10.83
N THR A 139 13.02 -0.07 -10.65
CA THR A 139 13.42 1.32 -10.90
C THR A 139 13.63 2.14 -9.63
N GLY A 140 13.19 1.65 -8.47
CA GLY A 140 13.17 2.39 -7.20
C GLY A 140 12.24 3.60 -7.18
N LYS A 141 11.57 3.92 -8.30
CA LYS A 141 10.67 5.07 -8.42
C LYS A 141 9.30 4.71 -7.87
N ARG A 142 8.75 5.59 -7.03
CA ARG A 142 7.35 5.49 -6.61
C ARG A 142 6.44 5.95 -7.74
N GLN A 143 5.40 5.17 -8.01
CA GLN A 143 4.36 5.63 -8.90
C GLN A 143 3.49 6.65 -8.18
N GLN A 144 3.30 7.81 -8.80
CA GLN A 144 2.27 8.73 -8.36
C GLN A 144 0.94 8.09 -8.72
N TRP A 145 0.24 7.58 -7.70
CA TRP A 145 -1.08 7.02 -7.91
C TRP A 145 -2.04 8.16 -8.22
N ILE A 146 -2.62 8.11 -9.42
CA ILE A 146 -3.68 9.01 -9.86
C ILE A 146 -4.98 8.21 -9.73
N PRO A 147 -5.90 8.64 -8.85
CA PRO A 147 -7.22 8.04 -8.76
C PRO A 147 -7.90 8.12 -10.13
N ASP A 148 -8.16 6.95 -10.72
CA ASP A 148 -8.93 6.80 -11.95
C ASP A 148 -10.24 6.10 -11.58
N PRO A 149 -11.40 6.77 -11.71
CA PRO A 149 -12.69 6.19 -11.33
C PRO A 149 -13.06 4.94 -12.13
N ASP A 150 -12.48 4.75 -13.32
CA ASP A 150 -12.82 3.67 -14.27
C ASP A 150 -11.76 2.56 -14.35
N ARG A 151 -10.66 2.68 -13.59
CA ARG A 151 -9.60 1.66 -13.58
C ARG A 151 -10.05 0.45 -12.78
N HIS A 152 -10.64 -0.53 -13.46
CA HIS A 152 -10.80 -1.87 -12.91
C HIS A 152 -9.43 -2.42 -12.49
N LEU A 153 -9.33 -2.86 -11.23
CA LEU A 153 -8.15 -3.49 -10.65
C LEU A 153 -7.81 -4.76 -11.43
N VAL A 154 -6.94 -4.65 -12.44
CA VAL A 154 -6.29 -5.82 -13.02
C VAL A 154 -5.09 -6.13 -12.12
N PRO A 155 -5.05 -7.29 -11.43
CA PRO A 155 -3.88 -7.67 -10.66
C PRO A 155 -2.65 -7.67 -11.58
N ARG A 156 -1.56 -7.01 -11.16
CA ARG A 156 -0.30 -6.87 -11.92
C ARG A 156 0.47 -8.21 -12.08
N PHE A 157 -0.20 -9.36 -11.95
CA PHE A 157 0.40 -10.70 -11.92
C PHE A 157 0.41 -11.49 -13.23
N GLU A 158 -0.07 -10.93 -14.35
CA GLU A 158 -0.06 -11.65 -15.65
C GLU A 158 0.74 -10.93 -16.75
N ARG A 159 1.98 -10.52 -16.47
CA ARG A 159 2.97 -10.18 -17.53
C ARG A 159 4.17 -11.13 -17.57
N ARG A 160 4.00 -12.38 -17.15
CA ARG A 160 5.00 -13.45 -17.34
C ARG A 160 4.43 -14.73 -17.96
N ARG A 161 3.55 -14.62 -18.95
CA ARG A 161 3.28 -15.72 -19.89
C ARG A 161 2.89 -15.16 -21.25
N HIS A 162 3.86 -14.67 -22.03
CA HIS A 162 3.85 -14.71 -23.50
C HIS A 162 5.16 -14.09 -24.06
N GLN A 163 6.28 -14.73 -23.74
CA GLN A 163 7.44 -14.76 -24.65
C GLN A 163 7.92 -16.21 -24.73
N LYS A 164 7.06 -17.04 -25.34
CA LYS A 164 7.43 -18.34 -25.89
C LYS A 164 6.90 -18.35 -27.32
N ARG A 165 7.82 -18.24 -28.28
CA ARG A 165 7.78 -18.60 -29.71
C ARG A 165 8.98 -17.86 -30.33
N LEU A 166 9.91 -18.44 -31.10
CA LEU A 166 10.11 -19.74 -31.75
C LEU A 166 11.62 -19.87 -32.06
N PRO A 167 12.15 -21.07 -32.38
CA PRO A 167 13.55 -21.29 -32.75
C PRO A 167 13.77 -21.17 -34.27
N ALA A 168 15.00 -20.84 -34.70
CA ALA A 168 15.66 -21.27 -35.96
C ALA A 168 16.93 -20.44 -36.25
N PRO A 169 17.85 -20.85 -37.15
CA PRO A 169 18.19 -22.20 -37.62
C PRO A 169 19.70 -22.53 -37.45
N SER A 170 20.02 -23.81 -37.61
CA SER A 170 21.39 -24.34 -37.72
C SER A 170 21.94 -24.24 -39.15
N ALA A 171 23.28 -24.37 -39.24
CA ALA A 171 24.15 -24.62 -40.42
C ALA A 171 24.70 -23.32 -41.08
N GLN A 172 25.99 -23.14 -41.40
CA GLN A 172 27.02 -24.06 -41.92
C GLN A 172 28.47 -23.53 -41.72
N ASP A 173 29.39 -24.47 -41.52
CA ASP A 173 30.76 -24.61 -42.07
C ASP A 173 31.68 -23.38 -42.24
N GLU A 174 32.68 -23.30 -41.35
CA GLU A 174 33.94 -22.59 -41.59
C GLU A 174 34.88 -23.49 -42.42
N GLN A 175 35.40 -22.94 -43.53
CA GLN A 175 36.65 -23.35 -44.18
C GLN A 175 37.73 -22.34 -43.84
#